data_AF-A0A5C8J3P5-F1
#
_entry.id   AF-A0A5C8J3P5-F1
#
_cell.length_a   1.000
_cell.length_b   1.000
_cell.length_c   1.000
_cell.angle_alpha   90.00
_cell.angle_beta   90.00
_cell.angle_gamma   90.00
#
_symmetry.space_group_name_H-M   'P 1'
#
loop_
_entity.id
_entity.type
_entity.pdbx_description
1 polymer ?
#
loop_
_entity_poly.entity_id
_entity_poly.type
_entity_poly.pdbx_seq_one_letter_code
_entity_poly.pdbx_strand_id
1 'polypeptide(L)'
;MAIDRLRAAKLRREAYPGLWLPEPLISEGPASPEQIHEVADDVSIAFLVLLDCLTPEARAAFLLREVFDVDYEHIAAAIDKSEAASRQIVHRAKQRLTAARGSERQRSRTPPKEQYALLHRLIQAIMDGDFSGIRALLAEEAALVGDFGNKGPSLRHPLSGAQRIAQLYYAHYLRHGRNMRLELAFLNGEWALLRYLQDELESIQAFEFEGGRIAHVRIQRNPEKLASLKRYSDLLTAPNPH
;
A
#
# COMPACT_ATOMS: atom_id res chain seq x y z
N MET A 1 -19.43 -14.79 13.20
CA MET A 1 -18.16 -15.31 12.64
C MET A 1 -17.43 -14.40 11.64
N ALA A 2 -18.08 -13.47 10.90
CA ALA A 2 -17.37 -12.38 10.21
C ALA A 2 -17.13 -11.16 11.13
N ILE A 3 -18.13 -10.82 11.96
CA ILE A 3 -18.09 -9.73 12.95
C ILE A 3 -17.02 -9.98 14.03
N ASP A 4 -16.85 -11.22 14.50
CA ASP A 4 -15.83 -11.56 15.51
C ASP A 4 -14.41 -11.46 14.95
N ARG A 5 -14.21 -11.81 13.68
CA ARG A 5 -12.94 -11.61 12.96
C ARG A 5 -12.63 -10.12 12.79
N LEU A 6 -13.64 -9.31 12.43
CA LEU A 6 -13.51 -7.85 12.34
C LEU A 6 -13.22 -7.21 13.70
N ARG A 7 -13.83 -7.71 14.79
CA ARG A 7 -13.59 -7.25 16.16
C ARG A 7 -12.20 -7.65 16.65
N ALA A 8 -11.72 -8.85 16.32
CA ALA A 8 -10.37 -9.30 16.61
C ALA A 8 -9.31 -8.51 15.82
N ALA A 9 -9.59 -8.18 14.55
CA ALA A 9 -8.75 -7.30 13.74
C ALA A 9 -8.70 -5.87 14.31
N LYS A 10 -9.83 -5.35 14.79
CA LYS A 10 -9.92 -4.05 15.49
C LYS A 10 -9.07 -4.04 16.76
N LEU A 11 -9.19 -5.06 17.61
CA LEU A 11 -8.40 -5.19 18.85
C LEU A 11 -6.90 -5.32 18.58
N ARG A 12 -6.49 -6.08 17.56
CA ARG A 12 -5.08 -6.14 17.13
C ARG A 12 -4.54 -4.78 16.69
N ARG A 13 -5.37 -3.98 16.04
CA ARG A 13 -5.01 -2.65 15.53
C ARG A 13 -4.94 -1.60 16.63
N GLU A 14 -5.89 -1.61 17.56
CA GLU A 14 -5.89 -0.72 18.74
C GLU A 14 -4.71 -1.01 19.67
N ALA A 15 -4.25 -2.27 19.72
CA ALA A 15 -3.08 -2.69 20.46
C ALA A 15 -1.75 -2.58 19.66
N TYR A 16 -1.78 -2.06 18.42
CA TYR A 16 -0.63 -2.11 17.52
C TYR A 16 0.36 -0.96 17.76
N PRO A 17 1.63 -1.24 18.12
CA PRO A 17 2.65 -0.22 18.27
C PRO A 17 3.22 0.17 16.89
N GLY A 18 2.58 1.10 16.18
CA GLY A 18 3.11 1.65 14.91
C GLY A 18 2.07 2.14 13.91
N LEU A 19 2.52 2.69 12.77
CA LEU A 19 1.65 3.06 11.65
C LEU A 19 1.19 1.78 10.93
N TRP A 20 -0.10 1.45 11.04
CA TRP A 20 -0.68 0.27 10.40
C TRP A 20 -0.99 0.53 8.92
N LEU A 21 -0.42 -0.26 8.01
CA LEU A 21 -0.70 -0.22 6.57
C LEU A 21 -1.67 -1.35 6.15
N PRO A 22 -2.53 -1.19 5.14
CA PRO A 22 -3.43 -2.25 4.68
C PRO A 22 -2.66 -3.42 4.08
N GLU A 23 -3.31 -4.59 4.02
CA GLU A 23 -2.72 -5.74 3.32
C GLU A 23 -2.63 -5.45 1.81
N PRO A 24 -1.45 -5.58 1.20
CA PRO A 24 -1.30 -5.56 -0.25
C PRO A 24 -2.01 -6.76 -0.89
N LEU A 25 -2.65 -6.54 -2.03
CA LEU A 25 -3.24 -7.60 -2.85
C LEU A 25 -2.46 -7.67 -4.17
N ILE A 26 -2.20 -8.89 -4.62
CA ILE A 26 -1.62 -9.12 -5.95
C ILE A 26 -2.77 -9.03 -6.94
N SER A 27 -2.70 -8.06 -7.85
CA SER A 27 -3.59 -7.99 -9.00
C SER A 27 -3.00 -8.84 -10.13
N GLU A 28 -3.81 -9.65 -10.82
CA GLU A 28 -3.39 -10.30 -12.07
C GLU A 28 -3.39 -9.26 -13.20
N GLY A 29 -2.25 -8.59 -13.43
CA GLY A 29 -2.03 -7.67 -14.55
C GLY A 29 -0.89 -6.66 -14.31
N PRO A 30 -0.34 -6.00 -15.34
CA PRO A 30 0.60 -6.54 -16.32
C PRO A 30 2.06 -6.04 -16.10
N ALA A 31 3.01 -6.70 -16.76
CA ALA A 31 4.46 -6.46 -16.60
C ALA A 31 5.03 -5.25 -17.38
N SER A 32 4.20 -4.50 -18.12
CA SER A 32 4.65 -3.36 -18.95
C SER A 32 3.75 -2.10 -18.86
N PRO A 33 4.31 -0.88 -18.99
CA PRO A 33 3.57 0.39 -18.95
C PRO A 33 2.42 0.51 -19.96
N GLU A 34 2.57 -0.11 -21.14
CA GLU A 34 1.59 -0.07 -22.22
C GLU A 34 0.29 -0.82 -21.87
N GLN A 35 0.40 -1.87 -21.06
CA GLN A 35 -0.74 -2.71 -20.66
C GLN A 35 -1.50 -2.15 -19.44
N ILE A 36 -0.91 -1.20 -18.70
CA ILE A 36 -1.55 -0.54 -17.55
C ILE A 36 -2.68 0.41 -17.99
N HIS A 37 -2.64 0.93 -19.22
CA HIS A 37 -3.67 1.85 -19.73
C HIS A 37 -5.05 1.20 -19.89
N GLU A 38 -5.13 -0.13 -19.95
CA GLU A 38 -6.37 -0.88 -20.18
C GLU A 38 -7.05 -1.34 -18.86
N VAL A 39 -6.43 -1.16 -17.70
CA VAL A 39 -6.94 -1.66 -16.40
C VAL A 39 -7.24 -0.50 -15.47
N ALA A 40 -8.54 -0.29 -15.18
CA ALA A 40 -9.02 0.78 -14.31
C ALA A 40 -9.89 0.30 -13.13
N ASP A 41 -9.73 -0.95 -12.67
CA ASP A 41 -10.57 -1.53 -11.60
C ASP A 41 -9.80 -1.97 -10.34
N ASP A 42 -8.48 -1.73 -10.23
CA ASP A 42 -7.69 -2.11 -9.05
C ASP A 42 -7.71 -1.05 -7.93
N VAL A 43 -7.80 -1.53 -6.68
CA VAL A 43 -8.03 -0.71 -5.48
C VAL A 43 -6.71 -0.27 -4.84
N SER A 44 -6.27 0.99 -5.01
CA SER A 44 -4.97 1.51 -4.51
C SER A 44 -4.66 1.28 -3.04
N ILE A 45 -3.37 0.98 -2.73
CA ILE A 45 -2.89 0.87 -1.34
C ILE A 45 -3.22 2.15 -0.58
N ALA A 46 -3.03 3.32 -1.23
CA ALA A 46 -3.41 4.60 -0.65
C ALA A 46 -4.91 4.61 -0.29
N PHE A 47 -5.78 4.19 -1.21
CA PHE A 47 -7.20 4.08 -0.91
C PHE A 47 -7.54 3.02 0.15
N LEU A 48 -6.84 1.89 0.20
CA LEU A 48 -6.98 0.91 1.28
C LEU A 48 -6.53 1.48 2.63
N VAL A 49 -5.49 2.32 2.68
CA VAL A 49 -5.08 3.08 3.87
C VAL A 49 -6.22 4.02 4.28
N LEU A 50 -6.80 4.74 3.32
CA LEU A 50 -7.92 5.65 3.58
C LEU A 50 -9.17 4.92 4.10
N LEU A 51 -9.49 3.76 3.53
CA LEU A 51 -10.56 2.89 4.02
C LEU A 51 -10.25 2.39 5.43
N ASP A 52 -8.99 2.08 5.72
CA ASP A 52 -8.57 1.67 7.04
C ASP A 52 -8.60 2.86 8.03
N CYS A 53 -8.47 4.11 7.60
CA CYS A 53 -8.72 5.27 8.47
C CYS A 53 -10.19 5.44 8.90
N LEU A 54 -11.14 4.68 8.33
CA LEU A 54 -12.53 4.65 8.79
C LEU A 54 -12.69 3.73 10.01
N THR A 55 -13.73 3.99 10.81
CA THR A 55 -14.16 3.01 11.81
C THR A 55 -14.66 1.73 11.11
N PRO A 56 -14.58 0.54 11.74
CA PRO A 56 -15.04 -0.70 11.10
C PRO A 56 -16.48 -0.64 10.63
N GLU A 57 -17.35 0.02 11.40
CA GLU A 57 -18.75 0.27 11.05
C GLU A 57 -18.88 1.16 9.81
N ALA A 58 -18.16 2.29 9.77
CA ALA A 58 -18.17 3.20 8.63
C ALA A 58 -17.61 2.56 7.36
N ARG A 59 -16.56 1.73 7.48
CA ARG A 59 -16.00 0.97 6.37
C ARG A 59 -17.00 -0.06 5.84
N ALA A 60 -17.64 -0.84 6.72
CA ALA A 60 -18.62 -1.84 6.31
C ALA A 60 -19.82 -1.19 5.58
N ALA A 61 -20.39 -0.13 6.17
CA ALA A 61 -21.49 0.61 5.57
C ALA A 61 -21.10 1.22 4.22
N PHE A 62 -19.89 1.81 4.13
CA PHE A 62 -19.38 2.39 2.89
C PHE A 62 -19.18 1.33 1.79
N LEU A 63 -18.54 0.20 2.10
CA LEU A 63 -18.31 -0.86 1.12
C LEU A 63 -19.62 -1.49 0.63
N LEU A 64 -20.52 -1.82 1.56
CA LEU A 64 -21.84 -2.37 1.21
C LEU A 64 -22.59 -1.42 0.28
N ARG A 65 -22.53 -0.10 0.53
CA ARG A 65 -23.25 0.86 -0.32
C ARG A 65 -22.55 1.16 -1.64
N GLU A 66 -21.27 1.49 -1.61
CA GLU A 66 -20.58 2.11 -2.76
C GLU A 66 -19.86 1.09 -3.65
N VAL A 67 -19.63 -0.14 -3.16
CA VAL A 67 -18.99 -1.21 -3.93
C VAL A 67 -19.99 -2.31 -4.28
N PHE A 68 -20.82 -2.71 -3.32
CA PHE A 68 -21.76 -3.81 -3.48
C PHE A 68 -23.21 -3.36 -3.79
N ASP A 69 -23.45 -2.05 -3.91
CA ASP A 69 -24.74 -1.42 -4.20
C ASP A 69 -25.91 -1.93 -3.35
N VAL A 70 -25.64 -2.21 -2.07
CA VAL A 70 -26.64 -2.69 -1.12
C VAL A 70 -27.54 -1.54 -0.65
N ASP A 71 -28.83 -1.81 -0.51
CA ASP A 71 -29.80 -0.84 -0.01
C ASP A 71 -29.62 -0.52 1.48
N TYR A 72 -29.95 0.72 1.86
CA TYR A 72 -29.76 1.21 3.22
C TYR A 72 -30.53 0.43 4.28
N GLU A 73 -31.67 -0.17 3.93
CA GLU A 73 -32.43 -1.07 4.80
C GLU A 73 -31.59 -2.28 5.22
N HIS A 74 -30.99 -2.97 4.25
CA HIS A 74 -30.13 -4.13 4.48
C HIS A 74 -28.81 -3.75 5.16
N ILE A 75 -28.24 -2.58 4.84
CA ILE A 75 -27.06 -2.05 5.53
C ILE A 75 -27.39 -1.81 7.01
N ALA A 76 -28.50 -1.14 7.28
CA ALA A 76 -28.96 -0.80 8.62
C ALA A 76 -29.13 -2.05 9.51
N ALA A 77 -29.73 -3.10 8.95
CA ALA A 77 -29.82 -4.40 9.60
C ALA A 77 -28.43 -5.03 9.86
N ALA A 78 -27.51 -4.93 8.91
CA ALA A 78 -26.16 -5.52 9.03
C ALA A 78 -25.27 -4.80 10.07
N ILE A 79 -25.47 -3.50 10.28
CA ILE A 79 -24.67 -2.70 11.23
C ILE A 79 -25.42 -2.36 12.54
N ASP A 80 -26.62 -2.91 12.74
CA ASP A 80 -27.48 -2.67 13.91
C ASP A 80 -27.75 -1.16 14.15
N LYS A 81 -28.25 -0.48 13.11
CA LYS A 81 -28.59 0.95 13.11
C LYS A 81 -29.92 1.20 12.39
N SER A 82 -30.41 2.45 12.45
CA SER A 82 -31.49 2.89 11.56
C SER A 82 -30.96 3.17 10.15
N GLU A 83 -31.86 3.15 9.16
CA GLU A 83 -31.52 3.58 7.79
C GLU A 83 -30.96 5.00 7.74
N ALA A 84 -31.54 5.93 8.50
CA ALA A 84 -31.09 7.31 8.55
C ALA A 84 -29.66 7.42 9.11
N ALA A 85 -29.33 6.65 10.15
CA ALA A 85 -27.98 6.59 10.69
C ALA A 85 -27.00 5.97 9.67
N SER A 86 -27.42 4.91 8.97
CA SER A 86 -26.61 4.25 7.93
C SER A 86 -26.28 5.19 6.77
N ARG A 87 -27.28 5.95 6.28
CA ARG A 87 -27.09 7.01 5.27
C ARG A 87 -26.08 8.05 5.73
N GLN A 88 -26.21 8.50 6.97
CA GLN A 88 -25.31 9.51 7.54
C GLN A 88 -23.88 8.99 7.70
N ILE A 89 -23.71 7.72 8.10
CA ILE A 89 -22.40 7.06 8.21
C ILE A 89 -21.73 6.97 6.84
N VAL A 90 -22.44 6.49 5.82
CA VAL A 90 -21.91 6.39 4.45
C VAL A 90 -21.55 7.77 3.90
N HIS A 91 -22.42 8.77 4.10
CA HIS A 91 -22.16 10.14 3.66
C HIS A 91 -20.87 10.72 4.28
N ARG A 92 -20.70 10.57 5.61
CA ARG A 92 -19.50 11.04 6.31
C ARG A 92 -18.25 10.27 5.88
N ALA A 93 -18.35 8.96 5.67
CA ALA A 93 -17.26 8.15 5.13
C ALA A 93 -16.84 8.66 3.74
N LYS A 94 -17.81 8.90 2.85
CA LYS A 94 -17.57 9.43 1.50
C LYS A 94 -16.92 10.81 1.52
N GLN A 95 -17.38 11.72 2.37
CA GLN A 95 -16.75 13.04 2.54
C GLN A 95 -15.30 12.93 3.02
N ARG A 96 -15.04 12.08 4.02
CA ARG A 96 -13.69 11.88 4.57
C ARG A 96 -12.74 11.26 3.53
N LEU A 97 -13.21 10.26 2.79
CA LEU A 97 -12.44 9.63 1.72
C LEU A 97 -12.24 10.57 0.54
N THR A 98 -13.23 11.39 0.18
CA THR A 98 -13.11 12.36 -0.93
C THR A 98 -12.16 13.50 -0.59
N ALA A 99 -12.19 14.01 0.65
CA ALA A 99 -11.24 15.02 1.12
C ALA A 99 -9.80 14.48 1.13
N ALA A 100 -9.63 13.22 1.51
CA ALA A 100 -8.32 12.56 1.50
C ALA A 100 -7.85 12.22 0.07
N ARG A 101 -8.72 11.64 -0.78
CA ARG A 101 -8.44 11.40 -2.20
C ARG A 101 -8.21 12.69 -2.99
N GLY A 102 -8.87 13.79 -2.65
CA GLY A 102 -8.65 15.10 -3.26
C GLY A 102 -7.23 15.63 -2.98
N SER A 103 -6.64 15.25 -1.84
CA SER A 103 -5.24 15.52 -1.55
C SER A 103 -4.29 14.55 -2.29
N GLU A 104 -4.69 13.29 -2.52
CA GLU A 104 -3.88 12.28 -3.22
C GLU A 104 -3.88 12.40 -4.75
N ARG A 105 -5.04 12.66 -5.38
CA ARG A 105 -5.15 12.93 -6.83
C ARG A 105 -4.39 14.19 -7.24
N GLN A 106 -4.23 15.15 -6.32
CA GLN A 106 -3.38 16.32 -6.53
C GLN A 106 -1.88 15.96 -6.48
N ARG A 107 -1.52 14.87 -5.78
CA ARG A 107 -0.14 14.41 -5.58
C ARG A 107 0.35 13.55 -6.74
N SER A 108 -0.43 12.61 -7.26
CA SER A 108 0.01 11.78 -8.40
C SER A 108 -0.21 12.47 -9.76
N ARG A 109 0.57 13.53 -10.03
CA ARG A 109 0.59 14.23 -11.33
C ARG A 109 1.47 13.54 -12.38
N THR A 110 2.28 12.58 -11.96
CA THR A 110 3.29 11.93 -12.81
C THR A 110 2.64 10.76 -13.58
N PRO A 111 2.68 10.75 -14.93
CA PRO A 111 2.13 9.68 -15.75
C PRO A 111 2.71 8.28 -15.42
N PRO A 112 1.95 7.18 -15.57
CA PRO A 112 2.41 5.82 -15.23
C PRO A 112 3.74 5.40 -15.89
N LYS A 113 3.97 5.83 -17.14
CA LYS A 113 5.22 5.57 -17.87
C LYS A 113 6.43 6.26 -17.23
N GLU A 114 6.24 7.49 -16.74
CA GLU A 114 7.28 8.23 -16.04
C GLU A 114 7.55 7.65 -14.65
N GLN A 115 6.50 7.20 -13.95
CA GLN A 115 6.64 6.47 -12.69
C GLN A 115 7.48 5.20 -12.88
N TYR A 116 7.17 4.39 -13.90
CA TYR A 116 7.92 3.18 -14.21
C TYR A 116 9.40 3.49 -14.51
N ALA A 117 9.68 4.47 -15.37
CA ALA A 117 11.05 4.86 -15.71
C ALA A 117 11.82 5.34 -14.46
N LEU A 118 11.18 6.09 -13.58
CA LEU A 118 11.79 6.59 -12.35
C LEU A 118 12.09 5.45 -11.37
N LEU A 119 11.14 4.52 -11.18
CA LEU A 119 11.35 3.35 -10.33
C LEU A 119 12.41 2.40 -10.89
N HIS A 120 12.46 2.22 -12.21
CA HIS A 120 13.53 1.45 -12.84
C HIS A 120 14.90 2.07 -12.58
N ARG A 121 15.03 3.41 -12.72
CA ARG A 121 16.26 4.13 -12.37
C ARG A 121 16.60 4.00 -10.88
N LEU A 122 15.60 4.00 -10.00
CA LEU A 122 15.81 3.79 -8.57
C LEU A 122 16.39 2.39 -8.30
N ILE A 123 15.84 1.34 -8.91
CA ILE A 123 16.36 -0.02 -8.79
C ILE A 123 17.82 -0.08 -9.22
N GLN A 124 18.15 0.45 -10.40
CA GLN A 124 19.52 0.46 -10.90
C GLN A 124 20.46 1.17 -9.90
N ALA A 125 20.10 2.37 -9.46
CA ALA A 125 20.90 3.11 -8.49
C ALA A 125 21.07 2.36 -7.15
N ILE A 126 20.05 1.65 -6.67
CA ILE A 126 20.17 0.81 -5.47
C ILE A 126 21.10 -0.38 -5.70
N MET A 127 20.96 -1.07 -6.84
CA MET A 127 21.74 -2.27 -7.16
C MET A 127 23.20 -1.96 -7.48
N ASP A 128 23.48 -0.76 -7.98
CA ASP A 128 24.84 -0.27 -8.23
C ASP A 128 25.50 0.35 -6.98
N GLY A 129 24.74 0.51 -5.89
CA GLY A 129 25.21 1.24 -4.72
C GLY A 129 25.43 2.74 -4.98
N ASP A 130 24.78 3.31 -6.00
CA ASP A 130 24.89 4.73 -6.34
C ASP A 130 24.05 5.58 -5.38
N PHE A 131 24.65 5.90 -4.23
CA PHE A 131 24.05 6.79 -3.23
C PHE A 131 23.58 8.13 -3.83
N SER A 132 24.37 8.71 -4.73
CA SER A 132 24.06 10.01 -5.34
C SER A 132 22.87 9.89 -6.29
N GLY A 133 22.82 8.82 -7.08
CA GLY A 133 21.70 8.49 -7.95
C GLY A 133 20.40 8.24 -7.19
N ILE A 134 20.45 7.49 -6.08
CA ILE A 134 19.27 7.28 -5.21
C ILE A 134 18.76 8.61 -4.68
N ARG A 135 19.66 9.44 -4.12
CA ARG A 135 19.30 10.76 -3.58
C ARG A 135 18.70 11.68 -4.65
N ALA A 136 19.24 11.65 -5.86
CA ALA A 136 18.80 12.50 -6.96
C ALA A 136 17.39 12.16 -7.49
N LEU A 137 16.85 10.97 -7.18
CA LEU A 137 15.50 10.55 -7.56
C LEU A 137 14.44 10.93 -6.52
N LEU A 138 14.87 11.29 -5.31
CA LEU A 138 14.00 11.70 -4.20
C LEU A 138 13.74 13.21 -4.25
N ALA A 139 12.56 13.62 -3.81
CA ALA A 139 12.27 15.01 -3.48
C ALA A 139 13.05 15.40 -2.22
N GLU A 140 13.44 16.67 -2.09
CA GLU A 140 14.25 17.15 -0.96
C GLU A 140 13.62 16.81 0.39
N GLU A 141 12.32 17.08 0.53
CA GLU A 141 11.48 16.81 1.70
C GLU A 141 10.80 15.42 1.67
N ALA A 142 11.35 14.48 0.91
CA ALA A 142 10.75 13.16 0.79
C ALA A 142 10.58 12.49 2.16
N ALA A 143 9.48 11.76 2.37
CA ALA A 143 9.22 11.07 3.62
C ALA A 143 9.00 9.57 3.41
N LEU A 144 9.65 8.77 4.24
CA LEU A 144 9.52 7.32 4.27
C LEU A 144 8.82 6.88 5.55
N VAL A 145 7.76 6.09 5.40
CA VAL A 145 7.06 5.44 6.51
C VAL A 145 7.11 3.94 6.34
N GLY A 146 7.19 3.19 7.43
CA GLY A 146 7.26 1.73 7.37
C GLY A 146 6.43 1.04 8.45
N ASP A 147 5.78 -0.06 8.08
CA ASP A 147 5.08 -0.98 8.97
C ASP A 147 5.91 -2.27 9.12
N PHE A 148 6.49 -2.49 10.29
CA PHE A 148 7.43 -3.57 10.56
C PHE A 148 6.84 -4.72 11.37
N GLY A 149 5.53 -4.73 11.67
CA GLY A 149 4.99 -5.71 12.61
C GLY A 149 5.29 -5.37 14.07
N ASN A 150 4.90 -6.30 14.95
CA ASN A 150 5.23 -6.27 16.38
C ASN A 150 6.67 -6.78 16.68
N LYS A 151 7.44 -7.16 15.66
CA LYS A 151 8.72 -7.88 15.80
C LYS A 151 9.96 -7.08 15.36
N GLY A 152 9.80 -5.84 14.94
CA GLY A 152 10.91 -4.96 14.56
C GLY A 152 10.74 -3.57 15.18
N PRO A 153 11.80 -2.72 15.19
CA PRO A 153 11.66 -1.33 15.55
C PRO A 153 10.70 -0.67 14.55
N SER A 154 9.44 -0.50 14.94
CA SER A 154 8.52 0.34 14.18
C SER A 154 9.14 1.73 14.10
N LEU A 155 9.30 2.27 12.88
CA LEU A 155 9.59 3.68 12.72
C LEU A 155 8.42 4.45 13.33
N ARG A 156 8.54 4.85 14.60
CA ARG A 156 7.49 5.60 15.32
C ARG A 156 7.25 6.97 14.70
N HIS A 157 8.22 7.44 13.91
CA HIS A 157 8.15 8.67 13.13
C HIS A 157 8.64 8.43 11.70
N PRO A 158 8.04 9.10 10.69
CA PRO A 158 8.53 9.08 9.33
C PRO A 158 10.03 9.46 9.25
N LEU A 159 10.77 8.78 8.39
CA LEU A 159 12.13 9.16 8.01
C LEU A 159 12.03 10.23 6.92
N SER A 160 12.26 11.49 7.29
CA SER A 160 12.20 12.63 6.36
C SER A 160 13.56 13.00 5.78
N GLY A 161 13.56 13.47 4.54
CA GLY A 161 14.69 14.01 3.81
C GLY A 161 15.31 13.02 2.82
N ALA A 162 15.54 13.47 1.58
CA ALA A 162 16.16 12.68 0.50
C ALA A 162 17.46 11.98 0.95
N GLN A 163 18.31 12.70 1.69
CA GLN A 163 19.60 12.18 2.13
C GLN A 163 19.46 11.01 3.10
N ARG A 164 18.56 11.11 4.08
CA ARG A 164 18.36 10.05 5.09
C ARG A 164 17.72 8.81 4.48
N ILE A 165 16.80 9.00 3.54
CA ILE A 165 16.19 7.90 2.79
C ILE A 165 17.24 7.23 1.89
N ALA A 166 18.06 7.99 1.17
CA ALA A 166 19.15 7.43 0.36
C ALA A 166 20.17 6.65 1.19
N GLN A 167 20.48 7.14 2.41
CA GLN A 167 21.37 6.44 3.35
C GLN A 167 20.79 5.08 3.75
N LEU A 168 19.48 4.99 3.98
CA LEU A 168 18.81 3.73 4.31
C LEU A 168 18.94 2.71 3.18
N TYR A 169 18.67 3.11 1.94
CA TYR A 169 18.82 2.21 0.78
C TYR A 169 20.27 1.79 0.57
N TYR A 170 21.21 2.73 0.67
CA TYR A 170 22.64 2.45 0.52
C TYR A 170 23.17 1.53 1.64
N ALA A 171 22.72 1.71 2.87
CA ALA A 171 23.06 0.79 3.98
C ALA A 171 22.53 -0.63 3.74
N HIS A 172 21.32 -0.77 3.18
CA HIS A 172 20.79 -2.07 2.77
C HIS A 172 21.63 -2.70 1.65
N TYR A 173 22.06 -1.91 0.66
CA TYR A 173 22.99 -2.37 -0.37
C TYR A 173 24.32 -2.85 0.25
N LEU A 174 24.96 -2.06 1.12
CA LEU A 174 26.22 -2.47 1.76
C LEU A 174 26.08 -3.76 2.58
N ARG A 175 24.91 -3.97 3.20
CA ARG A 175 24.66 -5.14 4.04
C ARG A 175 24.36 -6.41 3.24
N HIS A 176 23.62 -6.29 2.14
CA HIS A 176 23.07 -7.44 1.44
C HIS A 176 23.61 -7.61 0.03
N GLY A 177 23.98 -6.52 -0.65
CA GLY A 177 24.56 -6.50 -1.98
C GLY A 177 23.85 -7.45 -2.94
N ARG A 178 24.60 -8.44 -3.44
CA ARG A 178 24.12 -9.45 -4.40
C ARG A 178 23.04 -10.40 -3.85
N ASN A 179 22.87 -10.49 -2.53
CA ASN A 179 21.84 -11.30 -1.89
C ASN A 179 20.47 -10.58 -1.83
N MET A 180 20.40 -9.34 -2.32
CA MET A 180 19.18 -8.56 -2.44
C MET A 180 18.71 -8.57 -3.88
N ARG A 181 17.45 -8.95 -4.08
CA ARG A 181 16.76 -8.87 -5.38
C ARG A 181 15.64 -7.84 -5.27
N LEU A 182 15.47 -7.05 -6.32
CA LEU A 182 14.47 -5.99 -6.43
C LEU A 182 13.64 -6.22 -7.68
N GLU A 183 12.31 -6.19 -7.53
CA GLU A 183 11.38 -6.41 -8.64
C GLU A 183 10.26 -5.39 -8.64
N LEU A 184 9.88 -4.93 -9.82
CA LEU A 184 8.68 -4.12 -10.00
C LEU A 184 7.47 -5.02 -10.09
N ALA A 185 6.44 -4.69 -9.34
CA ALA A 185 5.12 -5.30 -9.42
C ALA A 185 4.07 -4.22 -9.52
N PHE A 186 2.97 -4.52 -10.22
CA PHE A 186 1.80 -3.68 -10.20
C PHE A 186 0.85 -4.22 -9.14
N LEU A 187 0.65 -3.48 -8.06
CA LEU A 187 -0.18 -3.90 -6.94
C LEU A 187 -1.23 -2.83 -6.72
N ASN A 188 -2.50 -3.24 -6.61
CA ASN A 188 -3.56 -2.31 -6.26
C ASN A 188 -3.63 -1.10 -7.23
N GLY A 189 -3.33 -1.26 -8.52
CA GLY A 189 -3.42 -0.13 -9.46
C GLY A 189 -2.24 0.88 -9.37
N GLU A 190 -1.19 0.57 -8.61
CA GLU A 190 0.03 1.38 -8.52
C GLU A 190 1.29 0.52 -8.70
N TRP A 191 2.35 1.12 -9.22
CA TRP A 191 3.67 0.46 -9.21
C TRP A 191 4.22 0.35 -7.79
N ALA A 192 4.69 -0.85 -7.47
CA ALA A 192 5.33 -1.19 -6.21
C ALA A 192 6.68 -1.87 -6.45
N LEU A 193 7.59 -1.71 -5.48
CA LEU A 193 8.88 -2.37 -5.46
C LEU A 193 8.85 -3.51 -4.44
N LEU A 194 9.03 -4.73 -4.92
CA LEU A 194 9.26 -5.92 -4.09
C LEU A 194 10.75 -6.05 -3.81
N ARG A 195 11.10 -6.32 -2.56
CA ARG A 195 12.47 -6.65 -2.15
C ARG A 195 12.51 -8.05 -1.60
N TYR A 196 13.43 -8.85 -2.14
CA TYR A 196 13.72 -10.19 -1.68
C TYR A 196 15.12 -10.23 -1.08
N LEU A 197 15.27 -10.96 0.03
CA LEU A 197 16.57 -11.32 0.60
C LEU A 197 16.63 -12.84 0.67
N GLN A 198 17.67 -13.45 0.07
CA GLN A 198 17.78 -14.92 0.02
C GLN A 198 16.49 -15.59 -0.49
N ASP A 199 15.91 -15.01 -1.55
CA ASP A 199 14.64 -15.42 -2.18
C ASP A 199 13.37 -15.35 -1.33
N GLU A 200 13.48 -14.83 -0.11
CA GLU A 200 12.35 -14.55 0.76
C GLU A 200 11.88 -13.10 0.56
N LEU A 201 10.57 -12.91 0.29
CA LEU A 201 9.96 -11.59 0.20
C LEU A 201 10.12 -10.87 1.54
N GLU A 202 10.90 -9.80 1.52
CA GLU A 202 11.33 -9.07 2.69
C GLU A 202 10.55 -7.77 2.88
N SER A 203 10.27 -7.06 1.79
CA SER A 203 9.43 -5.85 1.83
C SER A 203 8.70 -5.58 0.54
N ILE A 204 7.62 -4.79 0.68
CA ILE A 204 6.90 -4.16 -0.42
C ILE A 204 6.94 -2.66 -0.21
N GLN A 205 7.19 -1.91 -1.28
CA GLN A 205 7.33 -0.47 -1.22
C GLN A 205 6.40 0.18 -2.24
N ALA A 206 5.56 1.09 -1.78
CA ALA A 206 4.71 1.91 -2.63
C ALA A 206 5.22 3.36 -2.62
N PHE A 207 4.99 4.06 -3.73
CA PHE A 207 5.61 5.37 -3.98
C PHE A 207 4.56 6.40 -4.36
N GLU A 208 4.76 7.62 -3.88
CA GLU A 208 4.05 8.80 -4.36
C GLU A 208 5.06 9.73 -4.99
N PHE A 209 4.68 10.33 -6.12
CA PHE A 209 5.57 11.11 -6.97
C PHE A 209 5.09 12.54 -7.05
N GLU A 210 6.00 13.50 -6.95
CA GLU A 210 5.70 14.92 -7.14
C GLU A 210 6.80 15.56 -7.98
N GLY A 211 6.42 16.29 -9.04
CA GLY A 211 7.38 17.00 -9.90
C GLY A 211 8.45 16.09 -10.52
N GLY A 212 8.11 14.84 -10.88
CA GLY A 212 9.06 13.88 -11.45
C GLY A 212 10.10 13.35 -10.46
N ARG A 213 9.80 13.40 -9.15
CA ARG A 213 10.63 12.85 -8.06
C ARG A 213 9.77 12.00 -7.12
N ILE A 214 10.40 11.13 -6.34
CA ILE A 214 9.71 10.37 -5.28
C ILE A 214 9.56 11.27 -4.05
N ALA A 215 8.31 11.57 -3.69
CA ALA A 215 7.95 12.39 -2.53
C ALA A 215 7.65 11.54 -1.30
N HIS A 216 7.00 10.39 -1.46
CA HIS A 216 6.73 9.49 -0.33
C HIS A 216 7.06 8.05 -0.66
N VAL A 217 7.59 7.34 0.34
CA VAL A 217 7.85 5.91 0.30
C VAL A 217 7.10 5.24 1.45
N ARG A 218 6.26 4.26 1.14
CA ARG A 218 5.53 3.45 2.13
C ARG A 218 6.08 2.03 2.09
N ILE A 219 6.68 1.56 3.18
CA ILE A 219 7.33 0.23 3.25
C ILE A 219 6.50 -0.72 4.14
N GLN A 220 6.08 -1.85 3.59
CA GLN A 220 5.45 -2.96 4.32
C GLN A 220 6.49 -4.05 4.57
N ARG A 221 6.82 -4.30 5.85
CA ARG A 221 7.73 -5.35 6.33
C ARG A 221 7.10 -6.29 7.37
N ASN A 222 5.87 -6.01 7.82
CA ASN A 222 5.15 -6.90 8.73
C ASN A 222 5.05 -8.32 8.13
N PRO A 223 5.69 -9.34 8.75
CA PRO A 223 5.72 -10.70 8.22
C PRO A 223 4.33 -11.35 8.14
N GLU A 224 3.38 -10.97 9.00
CA GLU A 224 2.01 -11.49 8.93
C GLU A 224 1.32 -11.06 7.64
N LYS A 225 1.49 -9.79 7.26
CA LYS A 225 0.91 -9.24 6.03
C LYS A 225 1.61 -9.75 4.77
N LEU A 226 2.93 -9.94 4.84
CA LEU A 226 3.70 -10.54 3.74
C LEU A 226 3.38 -12.04 3.56
N ALA A 227 3.07 -12.76 4.65
CA ALA A 227 2.66 -14.16 4.57
C ALA A 227 1.27 -14.35 3.92
N SER A 228 0.35 -13.39 4.11
CA SER A 228 -0.95 -13.39 3.40
C SER A 228 -0.74 -13.33 1.88
N LEU A 229 0.20 -12.51 1.39
CA LEU A 229 0.50 -12.41 -0.04
C LEU A 229 1.03 -13.69 -0.66
N LYS A 230 1.96 -14.38 0.02
CA LYS A 230 2.48 -15.67 -0.47
C LYS A 230 1.35 -16.68 -0.68
N ARG A 231 0.40 -16.75 0.27
CA ARG A 231 -0.77 -17.63 0.15
C ARG A 231 -1.67 -17.27 -1.03
N TYR A 232 -1.85 -15.99 -1.36
CA TYR A 232 -2.64 -15.60 -2.54
C TYR A 232 -1.93 -15.92 -3.86
N SER A 233 -0.60 -15.75 -3.92
CA SER A 233 0.20 -16.18 -5.09
C SER A 233 0.12 -17.70 -5.31
N ASP A 234 0.23 -18.48 -4.24
CA ASP A 234 0.16 -19.95 -4.31
C ASP A 234 -1.24 -20.44 -4.72
N LEU A 235 -2.31 -19.72 -4.34
CA LEU A 235 -3.70 -20.05 -4.69
C LEU A 235 -4.03 -19.73 -6.16
N LEU A 236 -3.41 -18.71 -6.77
CA LEU A 236 -3.58 -18.38 -8.19
C LEU A 236 -2.72 -19.27 -9.11
N THR A 237 -1.65 -19.87 -8.56
CA THR A 237 -0.75 -20.78 -9.31
C THR A 237 -1.09 -22.26 -9.08
N ALA A 238 -2.09 -22.56 -8.24
CA ALA A 238 -2.54 -23.93 -8.01
C ALA A 238 -3.19 -24.48 -9.30
N PRO A 239 -2.73 -25.62 -9.86
CA PRO A 239 -3.41 -26.24 -10.97
C PRO A 239 -4.83 -26.59 -10.52
N ASN A 240 -5.81 -26.14 -11.31
CA ASN A 240 -7.23 -26.37 -11.08
C ASN A 240 -7.45 -27.86 -10.77
N PRO A 241 -8.04 -28.23 -9.63
CA PRO A 241 -8.39 -29.62 -9.39
C PRO A 241 -9.50 -30.00 -10.38
N HIS A 242 -9.18 -30.95 -11.26
CA HIS A 242 -10.12 -31.60 -12.18
C HIS A 242 -11.29 -32.27 -11.43
#